data_AF-A0A962HZT9-F1
#
_entry.id   AF-A0A962HZT9-F1
#
_cell.length_a   1.000
_cell.length_b   1.000
_cell.length_c   1.000
_cell.angle_alpha   90.00
_cell.angle_beta   90.00
_cell.angle_gamma   90.00
#
_symmetry.space_group_name_H-M   'P 1'
#
loop_
_entity.id
_entity.type
_entity.pdbx_description
1 polymer ?
#
loop_
_entity_poly.entity_id
_entity_poly.type
_entity_poly.pdbx_seq_one_letter_code
_entity_poly.pdbx_strand_id
1 'polypeptide(L)'
;MPSLSPRNQLILCLGLAGVGLVLFLGNSYRQWTEGLPLPLDLLGASLFVAAVWFSVDAISRIPRSEAELQIAPQEWQAWLGLAFCIACLVMLGLNAGAFAIPEPIHRNPDAAQAGRQIGLLFAAWAIVSYLLQQRWAGHAHEDERDLLIARQASGWGRLATTLCLVSLALLLGFSDTDRLTQLSYPWLAQLILSSLLVGAGVEYAHAAYRYWQDRRGLDPS
;
A
#
# COMPACT_ATOMS: atom_id res chain seq x y z
N MET A 1 33.04 -12.79 7.39
CA MET A 1 31.88 -13.09 6.52
C MET A 1 32.04 -12.26 5.26
N PRO A 2 32.15 -12.85 4.07
CA PRO A 2 32.40 -12.10 2.84
C PRO A 2 31.25 -11.11 2.59
N SER A 3 31.56 -9.83 2.43
CA SER A 3 30.58 -8.78 2.19
C SER A 3 29.88 -9.05 0.87
N LEU A 4 28.59 -9.40 0.92
CA LEU A 4 27.73 -9.52 -0.26
C LEU A 4 27.81 -8.23 -1.08
N SER A 5 27.83 -8.34 -2.40
CA SER A 5 27.79 -7.15 -3.25
C SER A 5 26.51 -6.35 -2.95
N PRO A 6 26.53 -5.01 -3.01
CA PRO A 6 25.36 -4.18 -2.68
C PRO A 6 24.10 -4.58 -3.46
N ARG A 7 24.30 -5.01 -4.71
CA ARG A 7 23.24 -5.54 -5.59
C ARG A 7 22.65 -6.86 -5.10
N ASN A 8 23.48 -7.80 -4.66
CA ASN A 8 23.03 -9.08 -4.10
C ASN A 8 22.37 -8.88 -2.74
N GLN A 9 22.85 -7.92 -1.95
CA GLN A 9 22.22 -7.52 -0.70
C GLN A 9 20.81 -6.95 -0.96
N LEU A 10 20.65 -6.09 -1.97
CA LEU A 10 19.37 -5.54 -2.36
C LEU A 10 18.37 -6.60 -2.86
N ILE A 11 18.82 -7.53 -3.72
CA ILE A 11 17.98 -8.65 -4.20
C ILE A 11 17.54 -9.54 -3.03
N LEU A 12 18.47 -9.84 -2.11
CA LEU A 12 18.19 -10.66 -0.94
C LEU A 12 17.24 -9.94 0.03
N CYS A 13 17.36 -8.62 0.18
CA CYS A 13 16.46 -7.82 1.01
C CYS A 13 15.07 -7.66 0.37
N LEU A 14 14.97 -7.49 -0.95
CA LEU A 14 13.69 -7.54 -1.67
C LEU A 14 13.04 -8.92 -1.57
N GLY A 15 13.83 -9.99 -1.67
CA GLY A 15 13.36 -11.36 -1.44
C GLY A 15 12.83 -11.56 -0.01
N LEU A 16 13.59 -11.10 0.99
CA LEU A 16 13.17 -11.16 2.39
C LEU A 16 11.97 -10.25 2.69
N ALA A 17 11.83 -9.11 2.00
CA ALA A 17 10.68 -8.22 2.13
C ALA A 17 9.45 -8.87 1.50
N GLY A 18 9.59 -9.51 0.34
CA GLY A 18 8.53 -10.32 -0.26
C GLY A 18 8.12 -11.48 0.64
N VAL A 19 9.07 -12.21 1.21
CA VAL A 19 8.81 -13.31 2.17
C VAL A 19 8.19 -12.78 3.46
N GLY A 20 8.67 -11.67 4.01
CA GLY A 20 8.10 -11.03 5.19
C GLY A 20 6.67 -10.55 4.94
N LEU A 21 6.40 -9.96 3.77
CA LEU A 21 5.07 -9.57 3.33
C LEU A 21 4.14 -10.79 3.16
N VAL A 22 4.64 -11.86 2.56
CA VAL A 22 3.90 -13.12 2.41
C VAL A 22 3.65 -13.80 3.75
N LEU A 23 4.55 -13.72 4.72
CA LEU A 23 4.33 -14.26 6.07
C LEU A 23 3.37 -13.38 6.87
N PHE A 24 3.47 -12.05 6.71
CA PHE A 24 2.57 -11.07 7.31
C PHE A 24 1.13 -11.23 6.79
N LEU A 25 0.95 -11.38 5.47
CA LEU A 25 -0.34 -11.65 4.82
C LEU A 25 -0.78 -13.11 5.00
N GLY A 26 0.18 -14.04 5.04
CA GLY A 26 0.02 -15.49 5.13
C GLY A 26 -0.65 -15.94 6.43
N ASN A 27 -0.50 -15.18 7.51
CA ASN A 27 -1.17 -15.49 8.77
C ASN A 27 -2.68 -15.14 8.77
N SER A 28 -3.19 -14.37 7.79
CA SER A 28 -4.64 -14.28 7.54
C SER A 28 -5.22 -15.58 6.94
N TYR A 29 -4.38 -16.54 6.51
CA TYR A 29 -4.78 -17.86 6.00
C TYR A 29 -4.93 -18.90 7.13
N ARG A 30 -5.37 -18.47 8.32
CA ARG A 30 -5.52 -19.29 9.53
C ARG A 30 -6.65 -20.34 9.46
N GLN A 31 -6.88 -20.93 8.29
CA GLN A 31 -7.64 -22.18 8.12
C GLN A 31 -6.74 -23.38 7.82
N TRP A 32 -5.45 -23.20 7.49
CA TRP A 32 -4.57 -24.32 7.07
C TRP A 32 -3.48 -24.75 8.08
N THR A 33 -3.24 -24.00 9.15
CA THR A 33 -2.11 -24.22 10.07
C THR A 33 -2.55 -24.25 11.54
N GLU A 34 -3.42 -25.19 11.91
CA GLU A 34 -3.80 -25.47 13.30
C GLU A 34 -2.68 -26.08 14.17
N GLY A 35 -1.43 -26.16 13.68
CA GLY A 35 -0.37 -26.96 14.32
C GLY A 35 0.83 -26.22 14.92
N LEU A 36 1.05 -24.93 14.65
CA LEU A 36 2.28 -24.24 15.10
C LEU A 36 1.99 -22.97 15.93
N PRO A 37 2.30 -22.96 17.25
CA PRO A 37 2.17 -21.79 18.11
C PRO A 37 3.38 -20.85 17.99
N LEU A 38 3.74 -20.45 16.76
CA LEU A 38 4.76 -19.41 16.54
C LEU A 38 4.08 -18.06 16.28
N PRO A 39 4.54 -16.94 16.88
CA PRO A 39 4.04 -15.59 16.60
C PRO A 39 4.54 -15.11 15.23
N LEU A 40 4.04 -15.77 14.17
CA LEU A 40 4.36 -15.52 12.77
C LEU A 40 3.89 -14.13 12.31
N ASP A 41 2.94 -13.53 13.02
CA ASP A 41 2.47 -12.17 12.83
C ASP A 41 3.54 -11.13 13.18
N LEU A 42 4.14 -11.24 14.37
CA LEU A 42 5.22 -10.37 14.80
C LEU A 42 6.49 -10.66 13.99
N LEU A 43 6.78 -11.92 13.70
CA LEU A 43 7.93 -12.33 12.89
C LEU A 43 7.79 -11.88 11.43
N GLY A 44 6.63 -12.01 10.80
CA GLY A 44 6.37 -11.54 9.44
C GLY A 44 6.43 -10.01 9.35
N ALA A 45 5.80 -9.30 10.29
CA ALA A 45 5.86 -7.84 10.35
C ALA A 45 7.29 -7.34 10.59
N SER A 46 8.01 -7.91 11.56
CA SER A 46 9.39 -7.53 11.86
C SER A 46 10.35 -7.89 10.73
N LEU A 47 10.16 -9.04 10.06
CA LEU A 47 10.94 -9.42 8.89
C LEU A 47 10.66 -8.50 7.71
N PHE A 48 9.40 -8.14 7.46
CA PHE A 48 9.03 -7.18 6.42
C PHE A 48 9.66 -5.81 6.70
N VAL A 49 9.50 -5.28 7.92
CA VAL A 49 10.07 -3.99 8.32
C VAL A 49 11.60 -4.01 8.25
N ALA A 50 12.25 -5.06 8.75
CA ALA A 50 13.70 -5.21 8.69
C ALA A 50 14.20 -5.34 7.25
N ALA A 51 13.51 -6.10 6.40
CA ALA A 51 13.90 -6.30 5.02
C ALA A 51 13.66 -5.04 4.16
N VAL A 52 12.58 -4.29 4.42
CA VAL A 52 12.36 -2.97 3.84
C VAL A 52 13.45 -1.99 4.30
N TRP A 53 13.78 -1.98 5.59
CA TRP A 53 14.84 -1.13 6.14
C TRP A 53 16.21 -1.44 5.53
N PHE A 54 16.57 -2.73 5.43
CA PHE A 54 17.81 -3.15 4.78
C PHE A 54 17.81 -2.93 3.28
N SER A 55 16.64 -2.99 2.61
CA SER A 55 16.54 -2.61 1.20
C SER A 55 16.80 -1.12 1.03
N VAL A 56 16.27 -0.28 1.91
CA VAL A 56 16.51 1.17 1.91
C VAL A 56 17.97 1.51 2.24
N ASP A 57 18.59 0.85 3.23
CA ASP A 57 20.01 1.01 3.55
C ASP A 57 20.94 0.49 2.43
N ALA A 58 20.57 -0.61 1.76
CA ALA A 58 21.30 -1.07 0.59
C ALA A 58 21.17 -0.07 -0.58
N ILE A 59 19.97 0.48 -0.81
CA ILE A 59 19.71 1.52 -1.81
C ILE A 59 20.46 2.82 -1.47
N SER A 60 20.62 3.16 -0.19
CA SER A 60 21.37 4.35 0.25
C SER A 60 22.88 4.24 0.04
N ARG A 61 23.42 3.02 0.06
CA ARG A 61 24.85 2.72 -0.13
C ARG A 61 25.25 2.48 -1.59
N ILE A 62 24.30 2.21 -2.48
CA ILE A 62 24.56 2.06 -3.92
C ILE A 62 24.78 3.46 -4.53
N PRO A 63 25.92 3.72 -5.19
CA PRO A 63 26.12 4.96 -5.93
C PRO A 63 25.03 5.10 -6.99
N ARG A 64 24.41 6.28 -7.09
CA ARG A 64 23.35 6.56 -8.07
C ARG A 64 23.83 6.18 -9.46
N SER A 65 23.15 5.23 -10.10
CA SER A 65 23.44 4.88 -11.49
C SER A 65 22.87 5.93 -12.45
N GLU A 66 23.46 6.09 -13.63
CA GLU A 66 22.94 7.01 -14.66
C GLU A 66 21.49 6.70 -15.06
N ALA A 67 21.05 5.44 -14.94
CA ALA A 67 19.66 5.02 -15.15
C ALA A 67 18.70 5.48 -14.03
N GLU A 68 19.20 5.65 -12.81
CA GLU A 68 18.40 6.09 -11.65
C GLU A 68 18.22 7.62 -11.65
N LEU A 69 19.18 8.36 -12.22
CA LEU A 69 19.09 9.79 -12.49
C LEU A 69 18.04 10.16 -13.55
N GLN A 70 17.61 9.20 -14.36
CA GLN A 70 16.56 9.40 -15.38
C GLN A 70 15.13 9.22 -14.83
N ILE A 71 14.97 8.70 -13.62
CA ILE A 71 13.66 8.47 -13.02
C ILE A 71 13.26 9.70 -12.20
N ALA A 72 12.10 10.29 -12.51
CA ALA A 72 11.58 11.41 -11.76
C ALA A 72 11.28 11.01 -10.30
N PRO A 73 11.62 11.83 -9.30
CA PRO A 73 11.34 11.53 -7.89
C PRO A 73 9.86 11.20 -7.62
N GLN A 74 8.97 11.88 -8.36
CA GLN A 74 7.52 11.71 -8.24
C GLN A 74 7.03 10.37 -8.80
N GLU A 75 7.73 9.78 -9.78
CA GLU A 75 7.42 8.43 -10.28
C GLU A 75 7.56 7.39 -9.16
N TRP A 76 8.62 7.49 -8.36
CA TRP A 76 8.84 6.59 -7.22
C TRP A 76 7.76 6.74 -6.14
N GLN A 77 7.36 7.97 -5.84
CA GLN A 77 6.28 8.23 -4.89
C GLN A 77 4.95 7.65 -5.38
N ALA A 78 4.65 7.75 -6.67
CA ALA A 78 3.46 7.18 -7.26
C ALA A 78 3.44 5.64 -7.18
N TRP A 79 4.55 4.97 -7.53
CA TRP A 79 4.63 3.51 -7.40
C TRP A 79 4.53 3.03 -5.94
N LEU A 80 5.17 3.74 -5.01
CA LEU A 80 5.12 3.41 -3.59
C LEU A 80 3.70 3.60 -3.02
N GLY A 81 3.05 4.72 -3.36
CA GLY A 81 1.66 4.98 -2.99
C GLY A 81 0.70 3.93 -3.55
N LEU A 82 0.88 3.53 -4.81
CA LEU A 82 0.09 2.47 -5.44
C LEU A 82 0.26 1.12 -4.71
N ALA A 83 1.50 0.72 -4.46
CA ALA A 83 1.80 -0.54 -3.77
C ALA A 83 1.19 -0.56 -2.36
N PHE A 84 1.28 0.56 -1.64
CA PHE A 84 0.63 0.72 -0.34
C PHE A 84 -0.89 0.58 -0.43
N CYS A 85 -1.54 1.29 -1.37
CA CYS A 85 -2.99 1.20 -1.54
C CYS A 85 -3.45 -0.23 -1.85
N ILE A 86 -2.74 -0.93 -2.74
CA ILE A 86 -3.03 -2.34 -3.07
C ILE A 86 -2.89 -3.22 -1.83
N ALA A 87 -1.80 -3.08 -1.08
CA ALA A 87 -1.58 -3.86 0.14
C ALA A 87 -2.67 -3.63 1.18
N CYS A 88 -3.10 -2.38 1.39
CA CYS A 88 -4.23 -2.07 2.27
C CYS A 88 -5.55 -2.68 1.78
N LEU A 89 -5.85 -2.60 0.48
CA LEU A 89 -7.06 -3.20 -0.10
C LEU A 89 -7.07 -4.72 0.05
N VAL A 90 -5.94 -5.39 -0.19
CA VAL A 90 -5.80 -6.84 0.03
C VAL A 90 -6.01 -7.17 1.50
N MET A 91 -5.38 -6.43 2.43
CA MET A 91 -5.55 -6.65 3.87
C MET A 91 -7.01 -6.48 4.32
N LEU A 92 -7.69 -5.42 3.86
CA LEU A 92 -9.10 -5.20 4.15
C LEU A 92 -9.97 -6.34 3.58
N GLY A 93 -9.71 -6.77 2.34
CA GLY A 93 -10.41 -7.88 1.71
C GLY A 93 -10.24 -9.20 2.46
N LEU A 94 -9.01 -9.54 2.86
CA LEU A 94 -8.71 -10.76 3.61
C LEU A 94 -9.34 -10.76 5.02
N ASN A 95 -9.43 -9.60 5.66
CA ASN A 95 -10.01 -9.46 7.01
C ASN A 95 -11.49 -9.06 7.00
N ALA A 96 -12.14 -9.06 5.82
CA ALA A 96 -13.53 -8.64 5.66
C ALA A 96 -14.48 -9.33 6.65
N GLY A 97 -14.31 -10.64 6.85
CA GLY A 97 -15.11 -11.42 7.81
C GLY A 97 -14.99 -10.92 9.25
N ALA A 98 -13.81 -10.46 9.67
CA ALA A 98 -13.61 -9.94 11.03
C ALA A 98 -14.36 -8.61 11.24
N PHE A 99 -14.47 -7.77 10.21
CA PHE A 99 -15.20 -6.50 10.30
C PHE A 99 -16.71 -6.66 10.15
N ALA A 100 -17.19 -7.75 9.54
CA ALA A 100 -18.63 -8.03 9.40
C ALA A 100 -19.33 -8.37 10.73
N ILE A 101 -18.58 -8.74 11.77
CA ILE A 101 -19.13 -9.04 13.10
C ILE A 101 -19.68 -7.75 13.72
N PRO A 102 -20.93 -7.73 14.21
CA PRO A 102 -21.60 -6.55 14.80
C PRO A 102 -21.11 -6.24 16.22
N GLU A 103 -19.80 -6.20 16.40
CA GLU A 103 -19.14 -5.80 17.65
C GLU A 103 -18.22 -4.61 17.42
N PRO A 104 -18.07 -3.71 18.42
CA PRO A 104 -17.06 -2.67 18.38
C PRO A 104 -15.66 -3.24 18.20
N ILE A 105 -14.80 -2.56 17.43
CA ILE A 105 -13.42 -3.00 17.13
C ILE A 105 -12.61 -3.34 18.40
N HIS A 106 -12.82 -2.62 19.51
CA HIS A 106 -12.09 -2.86 20.76
C HIS A 106 -12.50 -4.16 21.49
N ARG A 107 -13.64 -4.76 21.14
CA ARG A 107 -14.11 -6.04 21.71
C ARG A 107 -13.87 -7.22 20.79
N ASN A 108 -13.65 -6.96 19.50
CA ASN A 108 -13.33 -7.97 18.50
C ASN A 108 -11.80 -8.07 18.31
N PRO A 109 -11.14 -9.12 18.83
CA PRO A 109 -9.69 -9.24 18.77
C PRO A 109 -9.16 -9.35 17.33
N ASP A 110 -9.92 -9.94 16.42
CA ASP A 110 -9.53 -10.13 15.02
C ASP A 110 -9.57 -8.80 14.26
N ALA A 111 -10.64 -8.02 14.44
CA ALA A 111 -10.73 -6.66 13.87
C ALA A 111 -9.64 -5.74 14.44
N ALA A 112 -9.34 -5.85 15.75
CA ALA A 112 -8.25 -5.13 16.38
C ALA A 112 -6.87 -5.58 15.87
N GLN A 113 -6.68 -6.85 15.52
CA GLN A 113 -5.45 -7.35 14.91
C GLN A 113 -5.28 -6.79 13.49
N ALA A 114 -6.33 -6.87 12.66
CA ALA A 114 -6.33 -6.32 11.31
C ALA A 114 -6.03 -4.80 11.32
N GLY A 115 -6.65 -4.05 12.24
CA GLY A 115 -6.36 -2.63 12.42
C GLY A 115 -4.90 -2.34 12.79
N ARG A 116 -4.30 -3.14 13.69
CA ARG A 116 -2.87 -3.02 14.05
C ARG A 116 -1.95 -3.32 12.87
N GLN A 117 -2.27 -4.34 12.08
CA GLN A 117 -1.52 -4.69 10.87
C GLN A 117 -1.54 -3.54 9.85
N ILE A 118 -2.72 -2.97 9.58
CA ILE A 118 -2.86 -1.80 8.69
C ILE A 118 -2.08 -0.61 9.24
N GLY A 119 -2.16 -0.35 10.55
CA GLY A 119 -1.40 0.72 11.21
C GLY A 119 0.11 0.55 11.08
N LEU A 120 0.63 -0.67 11.25
CA LEU A 120 2.05 -0.97 11.04
C LEU A 120 2.47 -0.78 9.58
N LEU A 121 1.64 -1.21 8.64
CA LEU A 121 1.89 -0.99 7.21
C LEU A 121 1.96 0.50 6.88
N PHE A 122 1.04 1.30 7.43
CA PHE A 122 1.04 2.76 7.28
C PHE A 122 2.30 3.39 7.89
N ALA A 123 2.71 2.96 9.09
CA ALA A 123 3.94 3.44 9.72
C ALA A 123 5.18 3.11 8.88
N ALA A 124 5.28 1.87 8.37
CA ALA A 124 6.36 1.46 7.49
C ALA A 124 6.39 2.30 6.20
N TRP A 125 5.24 2.50 5.57
CA TRP A 125 5.11 3.34 4.39
C TRP A 125 5.51 4.80 4.66
N ALA A 126 5.08 5.38 5.79
CA ALA A 126 5.41 6.76 6.17
C ALA A 126 6.92 6.93 6.38
N ILE A 127 7.58 5.97 7.03
CA ILE A 127 9.03 5.97 7.23
C ILE A 127 9.76 5.91 5.88
N VAL A 128 9.38 4.98 5.00
CA VAL A 128 10.00 4.85 3.66
C VAL A 128 9.79 6.11 2.84
N SER A 129 8.57 6.66 2.86
CA SER A 129 8.23 7.90 2.14
C SER A 129 9.06 9.08 2.64
N TYR A 130 9.21 9.22 3.96
CA TYR A 130 10.03 10.26 4.57
C TYR A 130 11.52 10.13 4.20
N LEU A 131 12.09 8.93 4.30
CA LEU A 131 13.48 8.67 3.95
C LEU A 131 13.76 8.93 2.45
N LEU A 132 12.82 8.55 1.58
CA LEU A 132 12.91 8.87 0.16
C LEU A 132 12.83 10.37 -0.06
N GLN A 133 11.87 11.09 0.53
CA GLN A 133 11.82 12.55 0.42
C GLN A 133 13.14 13.20 0.83
N GLN A 134 13.76 12.73 1.92
CA GLN A 134 15.06 13.23 2.35
C GLN A 134 16.19 12.92 1.36
N ARG A 135 16.18 11.76 0.69
CA ARG A 135 17.16 11.38 -0.36
C ARG A 135 17.11 12.31 -1.57
N TRP A 136 15.94 12.88 -1.87
CA TRP A 136 15.70 13.74 -3.03
C TRP A 136 15.57 15.23 -2.68
N ALA A 137 15.63 15.58 -1.39
CA ALA A 137 15.62 16.95 -0.89
C ALA A 137 16.82 17.72 -1.46
N GLY A 138 16.54 18.66 -2.37
CA GLY A 138 17.55 19.48 -3.04
C GLY A 138 17.71 19.24 -4.54
N HIS A 139 17.04 18.25 -5.15
CA HIS A 139 17.04 18.03 -6.62
C HIS A 139 15.64 18.02 -7.24
N ALA A 140 14.58 18.05 -6.44
CA ALA A 140 13.20 18.15 -6.92
C ALA A 140 12.86 19.62 -7.23
N HIS A 141 13.07 20.04 -8.47
CA HIS A 141 12.25 21.13 -9.01
C HIS A 141 10.97 20.47 -9.50
N GLU A 142 9.84 20.77 -8.86
CA GLU A 142 8.53 20.47 -9.43
C GLU A 142 8.43 21.24 -10.74
N ASP A 143 8.45 20.52 -11.85
CA ASP A 143 8.26 21.10 -13.17
C ASP A 143 6.76 21.29 -13.45
N GLU A 144 6.38 22.17 -14.38
CA GLU A 144 4.98 22.35 -14.79
C GLU A 144 4.35 21.03 -15.26
N ARG A 145 5.17 20.14 -15.83
CA ARG A 145 4.79 18.79 -16.23
C ARG A 145 4.32 17.93 -15.06
N ASP A 146 5.02 17.98 -13.93
CA ASP A 146 4.65 17.22 -12.73
C ASP A 146 3.29 17.69 -12.19
N LEU A 147 3.06 19.00 -12.21
CA LEU A 147 1.78 19.58 -11.82
C LEU A 147 0.64 19.13 -12.76
N LEU A 148 0.90 18.98 -14.06
CA LEU A 148 -0.10 18.48 -15.01
C LEU A 148 -0.43 17.00 -14.76
N ILE A 149 0.57 16.16 -14.55
CA ILE A 149 0.37 14.74 -14.22
C ILE A 149 -0.42 14.60 -12.92
N ALA A 150 -0.06 15.36 -11.89
CA ALA A 150 -0.78 15.37 -10.61
C ALA A 150 -2.24 15.81 -10.77
N ARG A 151 -2.51 16.88 -11.54
CA ARG A 151 -3.89 17.34 -11.80
C ARG A 151 -4.73 16.30 -12.52
N GLN A 152 -4.19 15.66 -13.55
CA GLN A 152 -4.87 14.61 -14.31
C GLN A 152 -5.13 13.39 -13.43
N ALA A 153 -4.11 12.92 -12.71
CA ALA A 153 -4.20 11.79 -11.79
C ALA A 153 -5.25 12.04 -10.71
N SER A 154 -5.27 13.23 -10.11
CA SER A 154 -6.27 13.64 -9.13
C SER A 154 -7.69 13.69 -9.72
N GLY A 155 -7.83 14.02 -11.00
CA GLY A 155 -9.10 13.90 -11.73
C GLY A 155 -9.63 12.47 -11.77
N TRP A 156 -8.77 11.50 -12.13
CA TRP A 156 -9.10 10.08 -12.13
C TRP A 156 -9.38 9.54 -10.73
N GLY A 157 -8.58 9.93 -9.73
CA GLY A 157 -8.79 9.53 -8.33
C GLY A 157 -10.13 10.03 -7.78
N ARG A 158 -10.49 11.30 -8.05
CA ARG A 158 -11.80 11.85 -7.70
C ARG A 158 -12.93 11.07 -8.38
N LEU A 159 -12.83 10.81 -9.68
CA LEU A 159 -13.85 10.09 -10.43
C LEU A 159 -14.05 8.67 -9.88
N ALA A 160 -12.97 7.94 -9.61
CA ALA A 160 -13.01 6.61 -9.00
C ALA A 160 -13.66 6.65 -7.60
N THR A 161 -13.25 7.60 -6.75
CA THR A 161 -13.85 7.79 -5.42
C THR A 161 -15.35 8.09 -5.51
N THR A 162 -15.75 9.01 -6.40
CA THR A 162 -17.16 9.35 -6.61
C THR A 162 -17.95 8.14 -7.08
N LEU A 163 -17.45 7.38 -8.05
CA LEU A 163 -18.11 6.16 -8.52
C LEU A 163 -18.25 5.11 -7.42
N CYS A 164 -17.22 4.90 -6.59
CA CYS A 164 -17.29 4.00 -5.44
C CYS A 164 -18.34 4.45 -4.43
N LEU A 165 -18.36 5.73 -4.06
CA LEU A 165 -19.33 6.26 -3.10
C LEU A 165 -20.76 6.23 -3.64
N VAL A 166 -20.96 6.54 -4.93
CA VAL A 166 -22.27 6.41 -5.58
C VAL A 166 -22.70 4.94 -5.61
N SER A 167 -21.81 4.02 -5.97
CA SER A 167 -22.11 2.58 -5.96
C SER A 167 -22.47 2.09 -4.56
N LEU A 168 -21.75 2.55 -3.53
CA LEU A 168 -22.04 2.24 -2.14
C LEU A 168 -23.40 2.81 -1.71
N ALA A 169 -23.70 4.05 -2.07
CA ALA A 169 -25.00 4.68 -1.78
C ALA A 169 -26.16 3.96 -2.47
N LEU A 170 -25.98 3.52 -3.72
CA LEU A 170 -26.96 2.71 -4.44
C LEU A 170 -27.13 1.35 -3.76
N LEU A 171 -26.02 0.67 -3.44
CA LEU A 171 -26.05 -0.64 -2.79
C LEU A 171 -26.74 -0.61 -1.42
N LEU A 172 -26.48 0.44 -0.63
CA LEU A 172 -27.15 0.64 0.66
C LEU A 172 -28.60 1.11 0.49
N GLY A 173 -28.87 2.02 -0.46
CA GLY A 173 -30.20 2.59 -0.67
C GLY A 173 -31.22 1.60 -1.26
N PHE A 174 -30.76 0.62 -2.03
CA PHE A 174 -31.59 -0.46 -2.57
C PHE A 174 -31.56 -1.75 -1.72
N SER A 175 -30.86 -1.75 -0.59
CA SER A 175 -30.86 -2.90 0.33
C SER A 175 -32.12 -2.91 1.19
N ASP A 176 -32.63 -4.10 1.48
CA ASP A 176 -33.70 -4.31 2.44
C ASP A 176 -33.34 -3.72 3.81
N THR A 177 -34.30 -3.08 4.46
CA THR A 177 -34.11 -2.44 5.77
C THR A 177 -33.64 -3.42 6.84
N ASP A 178 -34.11 -4.67 6.78
CA ASP A 178 -33.70 -5.74 7.68
C ASP A 178 -32.22 -6.14 7.50
N ARG A 179 -31.66 -5.98 6.30
CA ARG A 179 -30.23 -6.20 6.06
C ARG A 179 -29.40 -5.01 6.54
N LEU A 180 -29.93 -3.79 6.42
CA LEU A 180 -29.25 -2.58 6.87
C LEU A 180 -29.07 -2.52 8.39
N THR A 181 -30.05 -3.01 9.15
CA THR A 181 -29.96 -3.07 10.62
C THR A 181 -28.95 -4.11 11.13
N GLN A 182 -28.56 -5.06 10.27
CA GLN A 182 -27.57 -6.09 10.58
C GLN A 182 -26.15 -5.67 10.20
N LEU A 183 -25.96 -4.56 9.49
CA LEU A 183 -24.64 -4.06 9.12
C LEU A 183 -23.89 -3.58 10.36
N SER A 184 -22.70 -4.12 10.57
CA SER A 184 -21.82 -3.68 11.63
C SER A 184 -21.22 -2.30 11.29
N TYR A 185 -21.00 -1.46 12.30
CA TYR A 185 -20.27 -0.20 12.13
C TYR A 185 -18.85 -0.39 11.56
N PRO A 186 -18.06 -1.38 12.00
CA PRO A 186 -16.73 -1.62 11.42
C PRO A 186 -16.77 -1.99 9.93
N TRP A 187 -17.80 -2.71 9.49
CA TRP A 187 -17.98 -3.05 8.08
C TRP A 187 -18.25 -1.81 7.22
N LEU A 188 -19.14 -0.93 7.67
CA LEU A 188 -19.39 0.35 6.99
C LEU A 188 -18.11 1.21 6.92
N ALA A 189 -17.37 1.29 8.03
CA ALA A 189 -16.10 2.02 8.08
C ALA A 189 -15.08 1.44 7.09
N GLN A 190 -14.97 0.12 7.00
CA GLN A 190 -14.11 -0.55 6.02
C GLN A 190 -14.54 -0.23 4.58
N LEU A 191 -15.84 -0.27 4.25
CA LEU A 191 -16.31 0.01 2.88
C LEU A 191 -15.97 1.44 2.44
N ILE A 192 -16.12 2.40 3.35
CA ILE A 192 -15.73 3.79 3.10
C ILE A 192 -14.22 3.89 2.92
N LEU A 193 -13.44 3.27 3.82
CA LEU A 193 -11.98 3.28 3.73
C LEU A 193 -11.47 2.63 2.44
N SER A 194 -12.04 1.48 2.05
CA SER A 194 -11.73 0.82 0.78
C SER A 194 -12.07 1.71 -0.42
N SER A 195 -13.19 2.43 -0.38
CA SER A 195 -13.56 3.38 -1.45
C SER A 195 -12.53 4.51 -1.60
N LEU A 196 -12.07 5.06 -0.48
CA LEU A 196 -11.01 6.07 -0.47
C LEU A 196 -9.67 5.51 -0.99
N LEU A 197 -9.31 4.29 -0.59
CA LEU A 197 -8.10 3.61 -1.04
C LEU A 197 -8.13 3.26 -2.54
N VAL A 198 -9.30 2.90 -3.08
CA VAL A 198 -9.46 2.71 -4.54
C VAL A 198 -9.24 4.02 -5.27
N GLY A 199 -9.83 5.11 -4.79
CA GLY A 199 -9.61 6.45 -5.33
C GLY A 199 -8.13 6.85 -5.36
N ALA A 200 -7.47 6.77 -4.21
CA ALA A 200 -6.04 7.04 -4.08
C ALA A 200 -5.19 6.09 -4.94
N GLY A 201 -5.54 4.80 -4.97
CA GLY A 201 -4.86 3.81 -5.80
C GLY A 201 -4.96 4.12 -7.30
N VAL A 202 -6.11 4.58 -7.78
CA VAL A 202 -6.30 4.99 -9.18
C VAL A 202 -5.48 6.25 -9.50
N GLU A 203 -5.43 7.21 -8.59
CA GLU A 203 -4.58 8.40 -8.73
C GLU A 203 -3.10 8.00 -8.85
N TYR A 204 -2.60 7.19 -7.92
CA TYR A 204 -1.21 6.72 -7.96
C TYR A 204 -0.92 5.84 -9.18
N ALA A 205 -1.85 4.99 -9.60
CA ALA A 205 -1.71 4.16 -10.80
C ALA A 205 -1.62 5.01 -12.07
N HIS A 206 -2.47 6.03 -12.20
CA HIS A 206 -2.45 6.92 -13.35
C HIS A 206 -1.15 7.74 -13.38
N ALA A 207 -0.73 8.30 -12.26
CA ALA A 207 0.54 9.03 -12.17
C ALA A 207 1.74 8.13 -12.54
N ALA A 208 1.83 6.94 -11.93
CA ALA A 208 2.88 5.96 -12.20
C ALA A 208 2.91 5.54 -13.67
N TYR A 209 1.73 5.32 -14.28
CA TYR A 209 1.61 4.96 -15.68
C TYR A 209 2.08 6.08 -16.61
N ARG A 210 1.69 7.34 -16.36
CA ARG A 210 2.13 8.49 -17.17
C ARG A 210 3.64 8.70 -17.10
N TYR A 211 4.23 8.65 -15.90
CA TYR A 211 5.69 8.71 -15.77
C TYR A 211 6.40 7.57 -16.51
N TRP A 212 5.85 6.35 -16.45
CA TRP A 212 6.39 5.20 -17.18
C TRP A 212 6.27 5.33 -18.70
N GLN A 213 5.14 5.85 -19.21
CA GLN A 213 4.92 6.10 -20.63
C GLN A 213 5.92 7.13 -21.16
N ASP A 214 6.04 8.26 -20.46
CA ASP A 214 6.92 9.34 -20.86
C ASP A 214 8.39 8.89 -20.87
N ARG A 215 8.80 8.06 -19.89
CA ARG A 215 10.16 7.47 -19.87
C ARG A 215 10.42 6.56 -21.06
N ARG A 216 9.39 5.91 -21.60
CA ARG A 216 9.52 5.06 -22.80
C ARG A 216 9.43 5.85 -24.11
N GLY A 217 9.25 7.17 -24.04
CA GLY A 217 9.05 8.01 -25.23
C GLY A 217 7.78 7.65 -26.00
N LEU A 218 6.79 7.05 -25.32
CA LEU A 218 5.51 6.63 -25.92
C LEU A 218 4.48 7.76 -25.95
N ASP A 219 4.93 9.02 -25.99
CA ASP A 219 4.03 10.17 -25.96
C ASP A 219 3.23 10.21 -27.26
N PRO A 220 1.89 10.02 -27.21
CA PRO A 220 1.06 10.34 -28.36
C PRO A 220 0.88 11.85 -28.35
N SER A 221 1.56 12.52 -29.28
CA SER A 221 1.29 13.90 -29.70
C SER A 221 -0.21 14.17 -29.85
#